data_AF-U2R1A3-F1
#
_entry.id   AF-U2R1A3-F1
#
_cell.length_a   1.000
_cell.length_b   1.000
_cell.length_c   1.000
_cell.angle_alpha   90.00
_cell.angle_beta   90.00
_cell.angle_gamma   90.00
#
_symmetry.space_group_name_H-M   'P 1'
#
loop_
_entity.id
_entity.type
_entity.pdbx_description
1 polymer ?
#
loop_
_entity_poly.entity_id
_entity_poly.type
_entity_poly.pdbx_seq_one_letter_code
_entity_poly.pdbx_strand_id
1 'polypeptide(L)' 'MKINIKEPVKFVIHQTGEEVEFQAGTQEIENLDLRMERIIAQSEGKIELVKEKKAKGK' A
#
# COMPACT_ATOMS: atom_id res chain seq x y z
N MET A 1 0.77 -10.12 -2.61
CA MET A 1 1.88 -9.23 -2.18
C MET A 1 1.54 -8.67 -0.81
N LYS A 2 2.49 -8.10 -0.06
CA LYS A 2 2.20 -7.51 1.25
C LYS A 2 2.52 -6.02 1.24
N ILE A 3 1.70 -5.24 1.94
CA ILE A 3 2.03 -3.88 2.31
C ILE A 3 2.20 -3.82 3.82
N ASN A 4 3.15 -3.02 4.27
CA ASN A 4 3.33 -2.71 5.67
C ASN A 4 3.01 -1.24 5.90
N ILE A 5 1.99 -0.97 6.70
CA ILE A 5 1.52 0.38 7.01
C ILE A 5 2.06 0.70 8.41
N LYS A 6 3.04 1.60 8.49
CA LYS A 6 3.72 1.96 9.75
C LYS A 6 2.82 2.79 10.68
N GLU A 7 2.00 3.65 10.10
CA GLU A 7 1.07 4.54 10.80
C GLU A 7 -0.27 4.54 10.07
N PRO A 8 -1.41 4.69 10.77
CA PRO A 8 -2.69 4.80 10.12
C PRO A 8 -2.70 6.04 9.22
N VAL A 9 -3.16 5.86 7.99
CA VAL A 9 -3.12 6.89 6.96
C VAL A 9 -4.47 6.99 6.28
N LYS A 10 -4.93 8.22 6.13
CA LYS A 10 -6.15 8.57 5.40
C LYS A 10 -5.78 9.41 4.19
N PHE A 11 -6.20 8.97 3.01
CA PHE A 11 -5.97 9.67 1.75
C PHE A 11 -7.29 9.98 1.08
N VAL A 12 -7.33 11.10 0.36
CA VAL A 12 -8.44 11.43 -0.54
C VAL A 12 -7.92 11.30 -1.97
N ILE A 13 -8.53 10.42 -2.75
CA ILE A 13 -8.18 10.28 -4.16
C ILE A 13 -8.74 11.49 -4.90
N HIS A 14 -7.90 12.49 -5.18
CA HIS A 14 -8.32 13.75 -5.81
C HIS A 14 -9.13 13.60 -7.11
N GLN A 15 -8.95 12.51 -7.86
CA GLN A 15 -9.68 12.27 -9.10
C GLN A 15 -11.12 11.77 -8.89
N THR A 16 -11.37 11.01 -7.82
CA THR A 16 -12.68 10.38 -7.56
C THR A 16 -13.38 10.96 -6.33
N GLY A 17 -12.67 11.73 -5.49
CA GLY A 17 -13.14 12.20 -4.19
C GLY A 17 -13.24 11.09 -3.14
N GLU A 18 -12.77 9.88 -3.44
CA GLU A 18 -12.91 8.72 -2.56
C GLU A 18 -11.92 8.81 -1.40
N GLU A 19 -12.43 8.70 -0.18
CA GLU A 19 -11.62 8.59 1.02
C GLU A 19 -11.18 7.14 1.24
N VAL A 20 -9.89 6.94 1.41
CA VAL A 20 -9.30 5.64 1.67
C VAL A 20 -8.55 5.71 2.98
N GLU A 21 -8.94 4.87 3.92
CA GLU A 21 -8.29 4.76 5.22
C GLU A 21 -7.60 3.41 5.34
N PHE A 22 -6.32 3.44 5.71
CA PHE A 22 -5.54 2.27 6.02
C PHE A 22 -5.14 2.31 7.49
N GLN A 23 -5.43 1.24 8.21
CA GLN A 23 -4.93 1.06 9.56
C GLN A 23 -3.49 0.56 9.56
N ALA A 24 -2.75 0.89 10.61
CA ALA A 24 -1.40 0.38 10.81
C ALA A 24 -1.41 -1.16 10.89
N GLY A 25 -0.40 -1.78 10.29
CA GLY A 25 -0.26 -3.23 10.24
C GLY A 25 0.15 -3.74 8.86
N THR A 26 0.28 -5.06 8.77
CA THR A 26 0.60 -5.74 7.51
C THR A 26 -0.70 -6.23 6.86
N GLN A 27 -0.93 -5.84 5.61
CA GLN A 27 -2.08 -6.32 4.83
C GLN A 27 -1.59 -7.09 3.60
N GLU A 28 -2.24 -8.21 3.33
CA GLU A 28 -2.08 -8.93 2.06
C GLU A 28 -2.94 -8.26 1.00
N ILE A 29 -2.32 -7.95 -0.14
CA ILE A 29 -2.99 -7.45 -1.33
C ILE A 29 -2.86 -8.48 -2.45
N GLU A 30 -3.97 -8.81 -3.08
CA GLU A 30 -4.01 -9.77 -4.19
C GLU A 30 -3.36 -9.19 -5.44
N ASN A 31 -3.61 -7.91 -5.74
CA ASN A 31 -3.01 -7.19 -6.86
C ASN A 31 -2.54 -5.79 -6.48
N LEU A 32 -1.47 -5.35 -7.14
CA LEU A 32 -0.99 -3.97 -7.08
C LEU A 32 -1.61 -3.19 -8.25
N ASP A 33 -2.75 -2.55 -8.00
CA ASP A 33 -3.38 -1.69 -9.00
C ASP A 33 -2.77 -0.28 -9.00
N LEU A 34 -2.97 0.46 -10.10
CA LEU A 34 -2.57 1.88 -10.26
C LEU A 34 -3.03 2.77 -9.10
N ARG A 35 -4.19 2.45 -8.51
CA ARG A 35 -4.72 3.13 -7.32
C ARG A 35 -3.80 2.93 -6.11
N MET A 36 -3.34 1.71 -5.90
CA MET A 36 -2.48 1.35 -4.77
C MET A 36 -1.08 1.94 -4.92
N GLU A 37 -0.53 1.94 -6.14
CA GLU A 37 0.75 2.60 -6.44
C GLU A 37 0.69 4.10 -6.12
N ARG A 38 -0.42 4.77 -6.49
CA ARG A 38 -0.62 6.18 -6.16
C ARG A 38 -0.74 6.43 -4.67
N ILE A 39 -1.48 5.57 -3.96
CA ILE A 39 -1.61 5.64 -2.50
C ILE A 39 -0.23 5.49 -1.84
N ILE A 40 0.57 4.52 -2.26
CA ILE A 40 1.92 4.31 -1.74
C ILE A 40 2.81 5.52 -2.03
N ALA A 41 2.77 6.06 -3.25
CA ALA A 41 3.53 7.24 -3.63
C ALA A 41 3.12 8.49 -2.82
N GLN A 42 1.83 8.66 -2.54
CA GLN A 42 1.29 9.75 -1.72
C GLN A 42 1.48 9.54 -0.22
N SER A 43 1.83 8.32 0.20
CA SER A 43 1.98 8.01 1.63
C SER A 43 3.26 8.55 2.27
N GLU A 44 4.14 9.20 1.50
CA GLU A 44 5.42 9.75 1.99
C GLU A 44 6.27 8.72 2.75
N GLY A 45 6.18 7.44 2.36
CA GLY A 45 6.92 6.34 2.99
C GLY A 45 6.23 5.70 4.21
N LYS A 46 5.00 6.09 4.55
CA LYS A 46 4.19 5.46 5.60
C LYS A 46 3.69 4.07 5.22
N ILE A 47 3.53 3.81 3.92
CA ILE A 47 3.20 2.50 3.38
C ILE A 47 4.41 1.95 2.63
N GLU A 48 4.88 0.77 3.02
CA GLU A 48 5.97 0.06 2.38
C GLU A 48 5.48 -1.20 1.68
N LEU A 49 5.93 -1.39 0.45
CA LEU A 49 5.67 -2.59 -0.32
C LEU A 49 6.62 -3.71 0.10
N VAL A 50 6.09 -4.68 0.84
CA VAL A 50 6.79 -5.92 1.18
C VAL A 50 6.54 -6.90 0.04
N LYS A 51 7.40 -6.84 -0.98
CA LYS A 51 7.52 -7.96 -1.92
C LYS A 51 8.09 -9.13 -1.12
N GLU A 52 7.31 -10.19 -0.94
CA GLU A 52 7.92 -11.50 -0.71
C GLU A 52 8.84 -11.73 -1.91
N LYS A 53 10.14 -11.55 -1.68
CA LYS A 53 11.15 -12.08 -2.59
C LYS A 53 10.80 -13.56 -2.67
N LYS A 54 10.20 -14.00 -3.78
CA LYS A 54 10.30 -15.40 -4.18
C LYS A 54 11.79 -15.67 -4.17
N ALA A 55 12.24 -16.36 -3.12
CA ALA A 55 13.59 -16.85 -3.03
C ALA A 55 13.81 -17.61 -4.34
N LYS A 56 14.71 -17.10 -5.17
CA LYS A 56 15.16 -17.80 -6.36
C LYS A 56 15.64 -19.15 -5.85
N GLY A 57 14.93 -20.20 -6.25
CA GLY A 57 15.16 -21.57 -5.82
C GLY A 57 16.64 -21.93 -5.96
N LYS A 58 17.11 -22.70 -4.97
CA LYS A 58 18.37 -23.44 -5.05
C LYS A 58 18.23 -24.57 -6.04
#